data_AF-A0A956EW82-F1
#
_entry.id   AF-A0A956EW82-F1
#
_cell.length_a   1.000
_cell.length_b   1.000
_cell.length_c   1.000
_cell.angle_alpha   90.00
_cell.angle_beta   90.00
_cell.angle_gamma   90.00
#
_symmetry.space_group_name_H-M   'P 1'
#
loop_
_entity.id
_entity.type
_entity.pdbx_description
1 polymer ?
#
loop_
_entity_poly.entity_id
_entity_poly.type
_entity_poly.pdbx_seq_one_letter_code
_entity_poly.pdbx_strand_id
1 'polypeptide(L)'
;GYFIAFAPDWSVAYWFDGASMVTPWGLLWVLLDASAPALGFLAATRKEQAKPSFLIRVGSAPALLALGLFVVSYRRLGSYGTYRQFHGDFGVLQVSGTPLGHALLWMLPILILGTLWTLYCMRGLSRGATAPVPRRSRRHPELG
;
A
#
# COMPACT_ATOMS: atom_id res chain seq x y z
N GLY A 1 -3.27 -6.60 0.98
CA GLY A 1 -4.48 -7.25 0.42
C GLY A 1 -4.17 -8.62 -0.16
N TYR A 2 -3.33 -8.68 -1.20
CA TYR A 2 -2.99 -9.93 -1.92
C TYR A 2 -2.66 -11.13 -1.00
N PHE A 3 -1.77 -10.99 -0.02
CA PHE A 3 -1.39 -12.12 0.84
C PHE A 3 -2.49 -12.57 1.80
N ILE A 4 -3.40 -11.69 2.21
CA ILE A 4 -4.57 -12.08 3.02
C ILE A 4 -5.53 -12.94 2.17
N ALA A 5 -5.67 -12.62 0.88
CA ALA A 5 -6.55 -13.34 -0.03
C ALA A 5 -5.98 -14.66 -0.55
N PHE A 6 -4.68 -14.70 -0.88
CA PHE A 6 -4.06 -15.83 -1.58
C PHE A 6 -3.11 -16.67 -0.73
N ALA A 7 -2.66 -16.16 0.42
CA ALA A 7 -1.80 -16.87 1.36
C ALA A 7 -2.15 -16.53 2.83
N PRO A 8 -3.40 -16.73 3.27
CA PRO A 8 -3.83 -16.43 4.64
C PRO A 8 -3.00 -17.20 5.67
N ASP A 9 -2.68 -18.46 5.37
CA ASP A 9 -1.84 -19.30 6.22
C ASP A 9 -0.39 -18.82 6.35
N TRP A 10 0.03 -17.84 5.56
CA TRP A 10 1.34 -17.19 5.73
C TRP A 10 1.22 -15.76 6.26
N SER A 11 0.15 -15.03 5.92
CA SER A 11 -0.02 -13.64 6.33
C SER A 11 -0.59 -13.46 7.74
N VAL A 12 -1.38 -14.44 8.21
CA VAL A 12 -2.14 -14.33 9.47
C VAL A 12 -2.05 -15.58 10.36
N ALA A 13 -1.50 -16.70 9.88
CA ALA A 13 -1.33 -17.93 10.66
C ALA A 13 -0.44 -17.81 11.92
N TYR A 14 0.28 -16.70 12.10
CA TYR A 14 1.05 -16.50 13.32
C TYR A 14 0.17 -16.05 14.50
N TRP A 15 -1.02 -15.52 14.21
CA TRP A 15 -1.90 -14.90 15.20
C TRP A 15 -3.27 -15.58 15.26
N PHE A 16 -3.74 -16.19 14.16
CA PHE A 16 -5.04 -16.84 14.05
C PHE A 16 -4.96 -18.13 13.22
N ASP A 17 -5.85 -19.09 13.47
CA ASP A 17 -5.97 -20.27 12.60
C ASP A 17 -6.56 -19.82 11.24
N GLY A 18 -5.77 -19.92 10.16
CA GLY A 18 -6.15 -19.47 8.83
C GLY A 18 -7.42 -20.13 8.30
N ALA A 19 -7.73 -21.35 8.74
CA ALA A 19 -8.97 -22.05 8.43
C ALA A 19 -10.23 -21.34 8.98
N SER A 20 -10.10 -20.59 10.07
CA SER A 20 -11.19 -19.81 10.67
C SER A 20 -11.38 -18.44 10.01
N MET A 21 -10.39 -17.97 9.24
CA MET A 21 -10.33 -16.63 8.66
C MET A 21 -10.97 -16.50 7.27
N VAL A 22 -11.52 -17.59 6.71
CA VAL A 22 -12.42 -17.57 5.53
C VAL A 22 -13.75 -16.85 5.83
N THR A 23 -13.89 -16.31 7.05
CA THR A 23 -14.97 -15.43 7.52
C THR A 23 -14.97 -14.05 6.83
N PRO A 24 -16.09 -13.29 6.90
CA PRO A 24 -16.23 -11.95 6.29
C PRO A 24 -15.16 -10.93 6.72
N TRP A 25 -14.46 -11.18 7.83
CA TRP A 25 -13.33 -10.38 8.28
C TRP A 25 -12.20 -10.32 7.27
N GLY A 26 -11.84 -11.44 6.61
CA GLY A 26 -10.79 -11.45 5.59
C GLY A 26 -11.10 -10.50 4.43
N LEU A 27 -12.37 -10.50 3.97
CA LEU A 27 -12.83 -9.58 2.93
C LEU A 27 -12.82 -8.12 3.41
N LEU A 28 -13.25 -7.85 4.65
CA LEU A 28 -13.20 -6.51 5.23
C LEU A 28 -11.76 -5.96 5.27
N TRP A 29 -10.79 -6.78 5.71
CA TRP A 29 -9.38 -6.39 5.73
C TRP A 29 -8.83 -6.12 4.32
N VAL A 30 -9.22 -6.93 3.32
CA VAL A 30 -8.83 -6.69 1.92
C VAL A 30 -9.42 -5.38 1.39
N LEU A 31 -10.69 -5.09 1.70
CA LEU A 31 -11.34 -3.83 1.29
C LEU A 31 -10.74 -2.61 2.00
N LEU A 32 -10.41 -2.72 3.28
CA LEU A 32 -9.72 -1.67 4.04
C LEU A 32 -8.33 -1.40 3.47
N ASP A 33 -7.56 -2.46 3.16
CA ASP A 33 -6.25 -2.33 2.53
C ASP A 33 -6.34 -1.72 1.12
N ALA A 34 -7.30 -2.16 0.31
CA ALA A 34 -7.52 -1.63 -1.04
C ALA A 34 -7.97 -0.16 -1.04
N SER A 35 -8.68 0.28 -0.01
CA SER A 35 -9.14 1.67 0.13
C SER A 35 -8.09 2.60 0.75
N ALA A 36 -7.08 2.07 1.43
CA ALA A 36 -6.05 2.87 2.11
C ALA A 36 -5.34 3.89 1.19
N PRO A 37 -4.95 3.58 -0.06
CA PRO A 37 -4.34 4.56 -0.96
C PRO A 37 -5.29 5.72 -1.30
N ALA A 38 -6.56 5.41 -1.58
CA ALA A 38 -7.57 6.42 -1.91
C ALA A 38 -7.87 7.34 -0.71
N LEU A 39 -8.02 6.76 0.48
CA LEU A 39 -8.23 7.52 1.71
C LEU A 39 -7.01 8.38 2.06
N GLY A 40 -5.79 7.85 1.89
CA GLY A 40 -4.56 8.59 2.07
C GLY A 40 -4.44 9.77 1.11
N PHE A 41 -4.80 9.58 -0.15
CA PHE A 41 -4.83 10.65 -1.15
C PHE A 41 -5.87 11.74 -0.80
N LEU A 42 -7.08 11.33 -0.41
CA LEU A 42 -8.13 12.27 0.03
C LEU A 42 -7.73 13.06 1.29
N ALA A 43 -7.01 12.44 2.23
CA ALA A 43 -6.46 13.14 3.37
C ALA A 43 -5.39 14.16 2.94
N ALA A 44 -4.45 13.75 2.10
CA ALA A 44 -3.32 14.57 1.65
C ALA A 44 -3.72 15.79 0.80
N THR A 45 -4.87 15.75 0.12
CA THR A 45 -5.39 16.87 -0.70
C THR A 45 -6.00 18.01 0.12
N ARG A 46 -6.19 17.84 1.44
CA ARG A 46 -6.65 18.93 2.32
C ARG A 46 -5.51 19.96 2.46
N LYS A 47 -5.78 21.23 2.12
CA LYS A 47 -4.78 22.32 2.01
C LYS A 47 -3.86 22.50 3.23
N GLU A 48 -4.33 22.20 4.44
CA GLU A 48 -3.51 22.27 5.67
C GLU A 48 -2.50 21.12 5.81
N GLN A 49 -2.72 20.02 5.10
CA GLN A 49 -2.00 18.74 5.22
C GLN A 49 -0.97 18.51 4.09
N ALA A 50 -0.91 19.41 3.11
CA ALA A 50 0.05 19.37 2.00
C ALA A 50 1.48 19.76 2.39
N LYS A 51 1.75 20.04 3.67
CA LYS A 51 3.11 20.31 4.16
C LYS A 51 3.91 19.00 4.21
N PRO A 52 5.16 18.98 3.72
CA PRO A 52 5.99 17.77 3.75
C PRO A 52 6.19 17.24 5.17
N SER A 53 6.26 18.13 6.17
CA SER A 53 6.34 17.75 7.60
C SER A 53 5.10 17.01 8.11
N PHE A 54 3.91 17.36 7.62
CA PHE A 54 2.67 16.66 7.99
C PHE A 54 2.63 15.26 7.37
N LEU A 55 3.00 15.15 6.09
CA LEU A 55 3.07 13.85 5.39
C LEU A 55 4.12 12.93 6.02
N ILE A 56 5.29 13.44 6.38
CA ILE A 56 6.32 12.68 7.10
C ILE A 56 5.78 12.24 8.46
N ARG A 57 5.14 13.13 9.23
CA ARG A 57 4.61 12.80 10.56
C ARG A 57 3.52 11.73 10.49
N VAL A 58 2.53 11.90 9.61
CA VAL A 58 1.42 10.95 9.46
C VAL A 58 1.87 9.64 8.82
N GLY A 59 2.83 9.67 7.89
CA GLY A 59 3.41 8.47 7.29
C GLY A 59 4.38 7.73 8.21
N SER A 60 5.07 8.44 9.13
CA SER A 60 6.08 7.84 10.01
C SER A 60 5.47 6.86 11.01
N ALA A 61 4.32 7.16 11.59
CA ALA A 61 3.66 6.27 12.55
C ALA A 61 3.32 4.88 11.96
N PRO A 62 2.58 4.76 10.84
CA PRO A 62 2.33 3.47 10.21
C PRO A 62 3.61 2.83 9.65
N ALA A 63 4.58 3.61 9.17
CA ALA A 63 5.85 3.06 8.69
C ALA A 63 6.68 2.44 9.84
N LEU A 64 6.75 3.09 10.99
CA LEU A 64 7.44 2.58 12.18
C LEU A 64 6.70 1.37 12.76
N LEU A 65 5.36 1.39 12.79
CA LEU A 65 4.56 0.24 13.18
C LEU A 65 4.83 -0.96 12.27
N ALA A 66 4.79 -0.76 10.95
CA ALA A 66 5.09 -1.78 9.96
C ALA A 66 6.52 -2.31 10.11
N LEU A 67 7.50 -1.44 10.35
CA LEU A 67 8.88 -1.83 10.59
C LEU A 67 9.02 -2.64 11.89
N GLY A 68 8.37 -2.23 12.98
CA GLY A 68 8.37 -2.96 14.24
C GLY A 68 7.77 -4.35 14.09
N LEU A 69 6.62 -4.47 13.42
CA LEU A 69 5.98 -5.75 13.12
C LEU A 69 6.87 -6.63 12.23
N PHE A 70 7.54 -6.04 11.25
CA PHE A 70 8.50 -6.74 10.39
C PHE A 70 9.68 -7.27 11.20
N VAL A 71 10.30 -6.46 12.05
CA VAL A 71 11.44 -6.88 12.89
C VAL A 71 11.05 -8.01 13.82
N VAL A 72 9.92 -7.90 14.52
CA VAL A 72 9.41 -8.94 15.42
C VAL A 72 9.11 -10.23 14.66
N SER A 73 8.61 -10.11 13.44
CA SER A 73 8.22 -11.25 12.61
C SER A 73 9.32 -11.74 11.67
N TYR A 74 10.51 -11.10 11.63
CA TYR A 74 11.50 -11.30 10.57
C TYR A 74 11.95 -12.75 10.40
N ARG A 75 12.31 -13.40 11.52
CA ARG A 75 12.70 -14.82 11.51
C ARG A 75 11.55 -15.75 11.09
N ARG A 76 10.31 -15.33 11.31
CA ARG A 76 9.09 -16.10 11.04
C ARG A 76 8.58 -15.88 9.62
N LEU A 77 8.76 -14.68 9.06
CA LEU A 77 8.46 -14.31 7.68
C LEU A 77 9.27 -15.12 6.65
N GLY A 78 10.44 -15.65 7.04
CA GLY A 78 11.25 -16.56 6.22
C GLY A 78 10.74 -18.01 6.20
N SER A 79 9.66 -18.30 6.93
CA SER A 79 9.11 -19.64 7.13
C SER A 79 7.74 -19.80 6.45
N TYR A 80 7.50 -20.95 5.82
CA TYR A 80 6.24 -21.33 5.19
C TYR A 80 5.70 -22.59 5.85
N GLY A 81 4.54 -22.50 6.49
CA GLY A 81 3.88 -23.62 7.18
C GLY A 81 2.54 -23.20 7.77
N THR A 82 1.61 -24.16 7.91
CA THR A 82 0.27 -23.93 8.51
C THR A 82 0.36 -23.64 10.02
N TYR A 83 -0.69 -23.05 10.63
CA TYR A 83 -0.73 -22.73 12.08
C TYR A 83 -0.29 -23.92 12.96
N ARG A 84 -0.75 -25.13 12.63
CA ARG A 84 -0.40 -26.37 13.36
C ARG A 84 1.04 -26.83 13.13
N GLN A 85 1.58 -26.63 11.93
CA GLN A 85 2.99 -26.92 11.63
C GLN A 85 3.93 -25.93 12.31
N PHE A 86 3.51 -24.66 12.40
CA PHE A 86 4.26 -23.60 13.04
C PHE A 86 4.28 -23.72 14.58
N HIS A 87 3.16 -24.11 15.21
CA HIS A 87 3.10 -24.35 16.65
C HIS A 87 3.53 -25.76 17.07
N GLY A 88 3.59 -26.69 16.12
CA GLY A 88 4.05 -28.05 16.33
C GLY A 88 5.54 -28.26 16.06
N ASP A 89 6.27 -27.27 15.52
CA ASP A 89 7.68 -27.39 15.09
C ASP A 89 7.95 -28.53 14.07
N PHE A 90 6.99 -28.82 13.18
CA PHE A 90 7.15 -29.85 12.14
C PHE A 90 6.76 -29.33 10.75
N GLY A 91 7.56 -29.66 9.72
CA GLY A 91 7.20 -29.45 8.31
C GLY A 91 7.29 -28.01 7.79
N VAL A 92 8.04 -27.14 8.48
CA VAL A 92 8.23 -25.73 8.08
C VAL A 92 9.28 -25.64 6.99
N LEU A 93 8.91 -25.05 5.84
CA LEU A 93 9.81 -24.84 4.70
C LEU A 93 10.35 -23.41 4.68
N GLN A 94 11.52 -23.18 4.09
CA GLN A 94 11.98 -21.82 3.82
C GLN A 94 11.13 -21.19 2.71
N VAL A 95 10.81 -19.91 2.85
CA VAL A 95 10.04 -19.15 1.85
C VAL A 95 10.84 -18.95 0.55
N SER A 96 12.18 -18.97 0.62
CA SER A 96 13.06 -18.90 -0.54
C SER A 96 12.84 -20.11 -1.46
N GLY A 97 12.47 -19.84 -2.72
CA GLY A 97 12.19 -20.88 -3.72
C GLY A 97 10.70 -21.28 -3.82
N THR A 98 9.83 -20.75 -2.96
CA THR A 98 8.38 -20.95 -3.07
C THR A 98 7.75 -19.92 -4.03
N PRO A 99 6.54 -20.17 -4.57
CA PRO A 99 5.78 -19.17 -5.33
C PRO A 99 5.53 -17.87 -4.54
N LEU A 100 5.39 -17.99 -3.22
CA LEU A 100 5.24 -16.86 -2.30
C LEU A 100 6.49 -15.97 -2.24
N GLY A 101 7.68 -16.58 -2.18
CA GLY A 101 8.94 -15.84 -2.24
C GLY A 101 9.08 -15.04 -3.53
N HIS A 102 8.62 -15.59 -4.66
CA HIS A 102 8.58 -14.87 -5.94
C HIS A 102 7.57 -13.71 -5.92
N ALA A 103 6.39 -13.90 -5.33
CA ALA A 103 5.41 -12.83 -5.18
C ALA A 103 5.95 -11.66 -4.35
N LEU A 104 6.68 -11.94 -3.26
CA LEU A 104 7.35 -10.92 -2.44
C LEU A 104 8.43 -10.16 -3.23
N LEU A 105 9.24 -10.89 -4.01
CA LEU A 105 10.26 -10.30 -4.87
C LEU A 105 9.65 -9.36 -5.93
N TRP A 106 8.51 -9.72 -6.52
CA TRP A 106 7.81 -8.89 -7.49
C TRP A 106 7.08 -7.69 -6.87
N MET A 107 6.70 -7.78 -5.59
CA MET A 107 5.94 -6.70 -4.95
C MET A 107 6.76 -5.39 -4.84
N LEU A 108 8.05 -5.49 -4.52
CA LEU A 108 8.96 -4.35 -4.43
C LEU A 108 9.08 -3.55 -5.75
N PRO A 109 9.44 -4.16 -6.89
CA PRO A 109 9.54 -3.43 -8.15
C PRO A 109 8.18 -2.89 -8.61
N ILE A 110 7.07 -3.62 -8.41
CA ILE A 110 5.73 -3.10 -8.72
C ILE A 110 5.41 -1.86 -7.87
N LEU A 111 5.73 -1.88 -6.58
CA LEU A 111 5.52 -0.75 -5.68
C LEU A 111 6.38 0.46 -6.08
N ILE A 112 7.65 0.23 -6.42
CA ILE A 112 8.56 1.28 -6.91
C ILE A 112 8.00 1.89 -8.20
N LEU A 113 7.64 1.06 -9.18
CA LEU A 113 7.09 1.50 -10.45
C LEU A 113 5.78 2.28 -10.28
N GLY A 114 4.85 1.78 -9.45
CA GLY A 114 3.59 2.47 -9.13
C GLY A 114 3.83 3.82 -8.46
N THR A 115 4.80 3.91 -7.56
CA THR A 115 5.18 5.18 -6.90
C THR A 115 5.78 6.17 -7.90
N LEU A 116 6.73 5.72 -8.73
CA LEU A 116 7.34 6.55 -9.77
C LEU A 116 6.31 7.03 -10.80
N TRP A 117 5.38 6.15 -11.19
CA TRP A 117 4.28 6.48 -12.09
C TRP A 117 3.36 7.55 -11.47
N THR A 118 3.01 7.40 -10.20
CA THR A 118 2.19 8.37 -9.47
C THR A 118 2.87 9.74 -9.44
N LEU A 119 4.18 9.79 -9.11
CA LEU A 119 4.96 11.02 -9.13
C LEU A 119 5.04 11.64 -10.53
N TYR A 120 5.16 10.81 -11.57
CA TYR A 120 5.14 11.26 -12.96
C TYR A 120 3.80 11.93 -13.31
N CYS A 121 2.67 11.29 -12.99
CA CYS A 121 1.33 11.85 -13.22
C CYS A 121 1.11 13.17 -12.45
N MET A 122 1.52 13.24 -11.17
CA MET A 122 1.38 14.46 -10.37
C MET A 122 2.22 15.62 -10.91
N ARG A 123 3.44 15.35 -11.41
CA ARG A 123 4.28 16.36 -12.07
C ARG A 123 3.64 16.87 -13.36
N GLY A 124 2.99 15.98 -14.13
CA GLY A 124 2.23 16.36 -15.32
C GLY A 124 1.07 17.30 -15.00
N LEU A 125 0.25 16.96 -14.00
CA LEU A 125 -0.88 17.78 -13.56
C LEU A 125 -0.45 19.16 -13.05
N SER A 126 0.65 19.22 -12.29
CA SER A 126 1.19 20.48 -11.75
C SER A 126 1.69 21.43 -12.85
N ARG A 127 2.29 20.90 -13.92
CA ARG A 127 2.76 21.68 -15.07
C ARG A 127 1.61 22.27 -15.90
N GLY A 128 0.50 21.55 -16.03
CA GLY A 128 -0.71 22.02 -16.72
C GLY A 128 -1.43 23.16 -15.97
N ALA A 129 -1.43 23.13 -14.64
CA ALA A 129 -2.06 24.16 -13.80
C ALA A 129 -1.37 25.54 -13.87
N THR A 130 -0.09 25.57 -14.24
CA THR A 130 0.71 26.82 -14.39
C THR A 130 0.66 27.42 -15.80
N ALA A 131 -0.02 26.80 -16.76
CA ALA A 131 -0.13 27.37 -18.09
C ALA A 131 -0.90 28.71 -18.02
N PRO A 132 -0.35 29.82 -18.53
CA PRO A 132 -1.02 31.11 -18.48
C PRO A 132 -2.35 31.03 -19.21
N VAL A 133 -3.44 31.33 -18.51
CA VAL A 133 -4.79 31.42 -19.08
C VAL A 133 -4.72 32.41 -20.26
N PRO A 134 -5.05 32.00 -21.50
CA PRO A 134 -5.05 32.92 -22.61
C PRO A 134 -6.02 34.04 -22.31
N ARG A 135 -5.48 35.25 -22.15
CA ARG A 135 -6.24 36.47 -21.88
C ARG A 135 -7.18 36.66 -23.07
N ARG A 136 -8.44 36.23 -22.92
CA ARG A 136 -9.47 36.37 -23.93
C ARG A 136 -9.55 37.85 -24.26
N SER A 137 -9.01 38.25 -25.41
CA SER A 137 -9.03 39.65 -25.81
C SER A 137 -10.49 40.04 -25.93
N ARG A 138 -10.92 40.90 -25.02
CA ARG A 138 -12.25 41.48 -25.00
C ARG A 138 -12.31 42.35 -26.25
N ARG A 139 -12.75 41.79 -27.39
CA ARG A 139 -13.11 42.60 -28.55
C ARG A 139 -14.23 43.51 -28.08
N HIS A 140 -13.92 44.79 -27.95
CA HIS A 140 -14.94 45.81 -27.84
C HIS A 140 -15.77 45.74 -29.14
N PRO A 141 -17.10 45.58 -29.04
CA PRO A 141 -17.94 45.87 -30.18
C PRO A 141 -17.85 47.39 -30.39
N GLU A 142 -17.21 47.78 -31.48
CA GLU A 142 -17.34 49.12 -32.05
C GLU A 142 -18.85 49.36 -32.27
N LEU A 143 -19.45 50.18 -31.40
CA LEU A 143 -20.66 50.93 -31.70
C LEU A 143 -20.18 51.98 -32.73
N GLY A 144 -20.61 51.94 -33.99
CA GLY A 144 -21.98 52.16 -34.40
C GLY A 144 -22.11 53.62 -34.77
#